data_AF-A0A5B8RQI9-F1
#
_entry.id   AF-A0A5B8RQI9-F1
#
_cell.length_a   1.000
_cell.length_b   1.000
_cell.length_c   1.000
_cell.angle_alpha   90.00
_cell.angle_beta   90.00
_cell.angle_gamma   90.00
#
_symmetry.space_group_name_H-M   'P 1'
#
loop_
_entity.id
_entity.type
_entity.pdbx_description
1 polymer ?
#
loop_
_entity_poly.entity_id
_entity_poly.type
_entity_poly.pdbx_seq_one_letter_code
_entity_poly.pdbx_strand_id
1 'polypeptide(L)'
;MVLVVFGALIMALGVFCGAVLALAPLGLGPAAADMALWALFPLLSVTGFVLLAMAGRSGQVRNFTFAAGCVLLALALAAVAGIVLSAMALFTPVASTAPLWYVLAVAGLLGIAATAAGHSAQRR
;
A
#
# COMPACT_ATOMS: atom_id res chain seq x y z
N MET A 1 -9.89 -5.26 20.37
CA MET A 1 -10.67 -4.82 19.18
C MET A 1 -10.30 -3.41 18.72
N VAL A 2 -10.18 -2.43 19.62
CA VAL A 2 -9.75 -1.05 19.29
C VAL A 2 -8.51 -1.00 18.40
N LEU A 3 -7.43 -1.72 18.75
CA LEU A 3 -6.20 -1.79 17.95
C LEU A 3 -6.42 -2.27 16.50
N VAL A 4 -7.31 -3.23 16.29
CA VAL A 4 -7.63 -3.75 14.94
C VAL A 4 -8.36 -2.72 14.12
N VAL A 5 -9.35 -2.04 14.72
CA VAL A 5 -10.16 -1.02 14.03
C VAL A 5 -9.29 0.17 13.67
N PHE A 6 -8.54 0.72 14.63
CA PHE A 6 -7.65 1.85 14.37
C PHE A 6 -6.53 1.47 13.39
N GLY A 7 -5.92 0.29 13.55
CA GLY A 7 -4.92 -0.21 12.61
C GLY A 7 -5.46 -0.34 11.19
N ALA A 8 -6.66 -0.90 11.02
CA ALA A 8 -7.31 -1.04 9.72
C ALA A 8 -7.66 0.32 9.08
N LEU A 9 -8.19 1.27 9.85
CA LEU A 9 -8.49 2.61 9.38
C LEU A 9 -7.22 3.36 8.94
N ILE A 10 -6.16 3.28 9.76
CA ILE A 10 -4.86 3.88 9.45
C ILE A 10 -4.27 3.24 8.18
N MET A 11 -4.35 1.90 8.05
CA MET A 11 -3.87 1.21 6.85
C MET A 11 -4.68 1.60 5.61
N ALA A 12 -6.01 1.68 5.73
CA ALA A 12 -6.88 2.09 4.63
C ALA A 12 -6.55 3.52 4.16
N LEU A 13 -6.27 4.44 5.09
CA LEU A 13 -5.83 5.79 4.76
C LEU A 13 -4.45 5.79 4.09
N GLY A 14 -3.51 4.95 4.56
CA GLY A 14 -2.24 4.74 3.88
C GLY A 14 -2.42 4.25 2.44
N VAL A 15 -3.19 3.17 2.23
CA VAL A 15 -3.50 2.65 0.89
C VAL A 15 -4.13 3.73 0.01
N PHE A 16 -5.03 4.55 0.55
CA PHE A 16 -5.62 5.66 -0.17
C PHE A 16 -4.57 6.69 -0.62
N CYS A 17 -3.64 7.08 0.27
CA CYS A 17 -2.51 7.94 -0.10
C CYS A 17 -1.64 7.33 -1.21
N GLY A 18 -1.34 6.04 -1.12
CA GLY A 18 -0.57 5.32 -2.15
C GLY A 18 -1.32 5.23 -3.49
N ALA A 19 -2.64 5.03 -3.46
CA ALA A 19 -3.47 5.04 -4.67
C ALA A 19 -3.48 6.41 -5.34
N VAL A 20 -3.61 7.50 -4.57
CA VAL A 20 -3.53 8.86 -5.12
C VAL A 20 -2.14 9.12 -5.73
N LEU A 21 -1.06 8.69 -5.08
CA LEU A 21 0.30 8.79 -5.63
C LEU A 21 0.45 7.99 -6.94
N ALA A 22 -0.14 6.81 -7.04
CA ALA A 22 -0.10 5.99 -8.25
C ALA A 22 -0.95 6.59 -9.40
N LEU A 23 -2.04 7.27 -9.08
CA LEU A 23 -2.92 7.92 -10.06
C LEU A 23 -2.40 9.28 -10.55
N ALA A 24 -1.55 9.96 -9.78
CA ALA A 24 -0.99 11.27 -10.14
C ALA A 24 -0.31 11.29 -11.53
N PRO A 25 0.63 10.37 -11.88
CA PRO A 25 1.25 10.36 -13.21
C PRO A 25 0.30 9.96 -14.34
N LEU A 26 -0.86 9.38 -14.02
CA LEU A 26 -1.90 9.00 -14.99
C LEU A 26 -2.87 10.15 -15.28
N GLY A 27 -2.78 11.28 -14.56
CA GLY A 27 -3.69 12.42 -14.70
C GLY A 27 -5.08 12.19 -14.11
N LEU A 28 -5.26 11.11 -13.35
CA LEU A 28 -6.52 10.71 -12.72
C LEU A 28 -6.67 11.21 -11.27
N GLY A 29 -5.90 12.25 -10.89
CA GLY A 29 -5.88 12.80 -9.53
C GLY A 29 -5.30 14.22 -9.49
N PRO A 30 -5.30 14.87 -8.31
CA PRO A 30 -4.76 16.21 -8.16
C PRO A 30 -3.29 16.26 -8.60
N ALA A 31 -2.96 17.23 -9.45
CA ALA A 31 -1.67 17.32 -10.16
C ALA A 31 -0.44 17.48 -9.24
N ALA A 32 -0.65 17.84 -7.97
CA ALA A 32 0.39 17.91 -6.96
C ALA A 32 0.40 16.62 -6.13
N ALA A 33 1.28 15.67 -6.48
CA ALA A 33 1.76 14.67 -5.53
C ALA A 33 2.57 15.40 -4.45
N ASP A 34 1.86 16.00 -3.49
CA ASP A 34 2.45 16.82 -2.45
C ASP A 34 3.40 16.00 -1.59
N MET A 35 4.45 16.65 -1.08
CA MET A 35 5.45 16.02 -0.21
C MET A 35 4.79 15.33 1.00
N ALA A 36 3.64 15.84 1.45
CA ALA A 36 2.83 15.22 2.49
C ALA A 36 2.39 13.78 2.13
N LEU A 37 1.95 13.51 0.90
CA LEU A 37 1.51 12.17 0.49
C LEU A 37 2.67 11.16 0.48
N TRP A 38 3.85 11.61 0.05
CA TRP A 38 5.07 10.80 0.06
C TRP A 38 5.42 10.32 1.47
N ALA A 39 5.29 11.17 2.48
CA ALA A 39 5.57 10.83 3.88
C ALA A 39 4.41 10.07 4.54
N LEU A 40 3.16 10.48 4.30
CA LEU A 40 1.98 9.88 4.91
C LEU A 40 1.78 8.43 4.47
N PHE A 41 2.06 8.10 3.21
CA PHE A 41 1.90 6.75 2.70
C PHE A 41 2.67 5.68 3.51
N PRO A 42 4.01 5.70 3.59
CA PRO A 42 4.76 4.71 4.35
C PRO A 42 4.44 4.79 5.84
N LEU A 43 4.26 6.01 6.38
CA LEU A 43 4.05 6.21 7.80
C LEU A 43 2.74 5.55 8.24
N LEU A 44 1.64 5.83 7.53
CA LEU A 44 0.34 5.24 7.81
C LEU A 44 0.36 3.73 7.55
N SER A 45 0.94 3.26 6.44
CA SER A 45 0.99 1.83 6.14
C SER A 45 1.81 1.03 7.16
N VAL A 46 2.97 1.53 7.58
CA VAL A 46 3.80 0.90 8.63
C VAL A 46 3.08 0.95 9.98
N THR A 47 2.55 2.11 10.37
CA THR A 47 1.88 2.26 11.67
C THR A 47 0.64 1.37 11.75
N GLY A 48 -0.18 1.35 10.70
CA GLY A 48 -1.34 0.47 10.59
C GLY A 48 -0.94 -1.01 10.70
N PHE A 49 0.12 -1.41 9.98
CA PHE A 49 0.64 -2.77 10.03
C PHE A 49 1.12 -3.16 11.44
N VAL A 50 1.89 -2.29 12.10
CA VAL A 50 2.40 -2.52 13.46
C VAL A 50 1.25 -2.63 14.47
N LEU A 51 0.24 -1.76 14.38
CA LEU A 51 -0.94 -1.83 15.25
C LEU A 51 -1.73 -3.12 15.05
N LEU A 52 -1.87 -3.59 13.81
CA LEU A 52 -2.47 -4.90 13.52
C LEU A 52 -1.65 -6.04 14.10
N ALA A 53 -0.32 -6.01 13.95
CA ALA A 53 0.57 -7.03 14.51
C ALA A 53 0.51 -7.07 16.05
N MET A 54 0.35 -5.92 16.70
CA MET A 54 0.21 -5.80 18.16
C MET A 54 -1.18 -6.22 18.67
N ALA A 55 -2.21 -6.28 17.83
CA ALA A 55 -3.58 -6.55 18.24
C ALA A 55 -3.85 -7.98 18.76
N GLY A 56 -2.85 -8.86 18.74
CA GLY A 56 -2.90 -10.20 19.31
C GLY A 56 -3.21 -11.31 18.30
N ARG A 57 -3.19 -12.56 18.77
CA ARG A 57 -3.10 -13.77 17.93
C ARG A 57 -4.44 -14.41 17.57
N SER A 58 -5.53 -13.63 17.53
CA SER A 58 -6.82 -14.19 17.14
C SER A 58 -6.86 -14.46 15.64
N GLY A 59 -7.59 -15.49 15.21
CA GLY A 59 -7.74 -15.83 13.79
C GLY A 59 -8.27 -14.67 12.94
N GLN A 60 -9.06 -13.78 13.55
CA GLN A 60 -9.55 -12.56 12.92
C GLN A 60 -8.41 -11.59 12.57
N VAL A 61 -7.46 -11.33 13.47
CA VAL A 61 -6.30 -10.45 13.20
C VAL A 61 -5.44 -11.03 12.07
N ARG A 62 -5.34 -12.36 11.99
CA ARG A 62 -4.60 -13.05 10.91
C ARG A 62 -5.21 -12.79 9.54
N ASN A 63 -6.52 -12.97 9.39
CA ASN A 63 -7.22 -12.71 8.14
C ASN A 63 -7.11 -11.24 7.72
N PHE A 64 -7.23 -10.31 8.67
CA PHE A 64 -7.08 -8.89 8.39
C PHE A 64 -5.66 -8.52 7.92
N THR A 65 -4.63 -9.09 8.54
CA THR A 65 -3.23 -8.83 8.16
C THR A 65 -2.92 -9.36 6.76
N PHE A 66 -3.44 -10.56 6.44
CA PHE A 66 -3.31 -11.13 5.10
C PHE A 66 -4.04 -10.28 4.05
N ALA A 67 -5.29 -9.88 4.32
CA ALA A 67 -6.06 -9.03 3.43
C ALA A 67 -5.36 -7.68 3.18
N ALA A 68 -4.83 -7.04 4.24
CA ALA A 68 -4.05 -5.81 4.12
C ALA A 68 -2.81 -5.98 3.24
N GLY A 69 -2.10 -7.11 3.38
CA GLY A 69 -0.96 -7.45 2.51
C GLY A 69 -1.35 -7.63 1.05
N CYS A 70 -2.47 -8.32 0.78
CA CYS A 70 -2.99 -8.47 -0.58
C CYS A 70 -3.36 -7.13 -1.23
N VAL A 71 -3.96 -6.20 -0.46
CA VAL A 71 -4.28 -4.85 -0.96
C VAL A 71 -3.02 -4.07 -1.31
N LEU A 72 -1.96 -4.13 -0.47
CA LEU A 72 -0.68 -3.50 -0.78
C LEU A 72 -0.01 -4.12 -2.01
N LEU A 73 -0.07 -5.44 -2.16
CA LEU A 73 0.44 -6.12 -3.35
C LEU A 73 -0.34 -5.74 -4.61
N ALA A 74 -1.67 -5.64 -4.54
CA ALA A 74 -2.49 -5.17 -5.65
C ALA A 74 -2.12 -3.74 -6.05
N LEU A 75 -1.87 -2.88 -5.06
CA LEU A 75 -1.40 -1.52 -5.30
C LEU A 75 -0.02 -1.49 -5.96
N ALA A 76 0.91 -2.34 -5.53
CA ALA A 76 2.23 -2.49 -6.16
C ALA A 76 2.11 -2.98 -7.62
N LEU A 77 1.19 -3.91 -7.88
CA LEU A 77 0.87 -4.41 -9.22
C LEU A 77 0.33 -3.30 -10.13
N ALA A 78 -0.57 -2.46 -9.61
CA ALA A 78 -1.06 -1.30 -10.34
C ALA A 78 0.08 -0.31 -10.67
N ALA A 79 1.01 -0.09 -9.74
CA ALA A 79 2.18 0.76 -9.96
C ALA A 79 3.12 0.17 -11.05
N VAL A 80 3.41 -1.14 -11.01
CA VAL A 80 4.15 -1.82 -12.10
C VAL A 80 3.44 -1.63 -13.42
N ALA A 81 2.13 -1.87 -13.49
CA ALA A 81 1.38 -1.78 -14.72
C ALA A 81 1.48 -0.38 -15.34
N GLY A 82 1.39 0.69 -14.53
CA GLY A 82 1.62 2.06 -14.98
C GLY A 82 3.02 2.29 -15.53
N ILE A 83 4.05 1.76 -14.86
CA ILE A 83 5.45 1.85 -15.33
C ILE A 83 5.61 1.12 -16.67
N VAL A 84 5.11 -0.11 -16.79
CA VAL A 84 5.21 -0.92 -18.01
C VAL A 84 4.48 -0.26 -19.19
N LEU A 85 3.26 0.25 -18.98
CA LEU A 85 2.51 0.96 -20.01
C LEU A 85 3.26 2.20 -20.50
N SER A 86 3.90 2.96 -19.59
CA SER A 86 4.72 4.10 -19.97
C SER A 86 5.99 3.68 -20.72
N ALA A 87 6.64 2.58 -20.31
CA ALA A 87 7.83 2.06 -20.97
C ALA A 87 7.55 1.50 -22.38
N MET A 88 6.34 0.98 -22.61
CA MET A 88 5.89 0.52 -23.93
C MET A 88 5.40 1.66 -24.83
N ALA A 89 5.47 2.92 -24.39
CA ALA A 89 4.92 4.09 -25.08
C ALA A 89 3.43 3.98 -25.44
N LEU A 90 2.68 3.11 -24.74
CA LEU A 90 1.22 2.97 -24.86
C LEU A 90 0.49 4.13 -24.14
N PHE A 91 1.19 4.80 -23.24
CA PHE A 91 0.68 5.93 -22.46
C PHE A 91 1.81 6.93 -22.19
N THR A 92 1.54 8.23 -22.37
CA THR A 92 2.47 9.31 -22.00
C THR A 92 2.11 9.86 -20.62
N PRO A 93 2.97 9.68 -19.60
CA PRO A 93 2.75 10.24 -18.27
C PRO A 93 2.60 11.75 -18.33
N VAL A 94 1.60 12.29 -17.63
CA VAL A 94 1.40 13.75 -17.52
C VAL A 94 2.33 14.40 -16.48
N ALA A 95 2.96 13.58 -15.63
CA ALA A 95 3.88 14.00 -14.58
C ALA A 95 5.02 12.99 -14.41
N SER A 96 5.92 13.25 -13.46
CA SER A 96 7.02 12.34 -13.10
C SER A 96 6.50 10.94 -12.73
N THR A 97 7.18 9.90 -13.20
CA THR A 97 6.91 8.50 -12.84
C THR A 97 7.52 8.09 -11.50
N ALA A 98 8.27 8.98 -10.82
CA ALA A 98 8.87 8.72 -9.51
C ALA A 98 7.89 8.21 -8.43
N PRO A 99 6.64 8.72 -8.33
CA PRO A 99 5.66 8.19 -7.38
C PRO A 99 5.32 6.71 -7.62
N LEU A 100 5.30 6.24 -8.87
CA LEU A 100 5.01 4.83 -9.17
C LEU A 100 6.11 3.92 -8.63
N TRP A 101 7.38 4.30 -8.84
CA TRP A 101 8.53 3.57 -8.29
C TRP A 101 8.50 3.53 -6.76
N TYR A 102 8.12 4.65 -6.14
CA TYR A 102 8.00 4.74 -4.70
C TYR A 102 6.88 3.85 -4.14
N VAL A 103 5.69 3.92 -4.72
CA VAL A 103 4.55 3.09 -4.33
C VAL A 103 4.87 1.61 -4.54
N LEU A 104 5.50 1.25 -5.65
CA LEU A 104 6.00 -0.09 -5.92
C LEU A 104 6.90 -0.61 -4.80
N ALA A 105 7.94 0.14 -4.45
CA ALA A 105 8.92 -0.29 -3.45
C ALA A 105 8.27 -0.47 -2.07
N VAL A 106 7.53 0.54 -1.60
CA VAL A 106 6.94 0.53 -0.25
C VAL A 106 5.78 -0.46 -0.16
N ALA A 107 4.83 -0.43 -1.10
CA ALA A 107 3.68 -1.34 -1.10
C ALA A 107 4.12 -2.80 -1.36
N GLY A 108 5.11 -3.01 -2.23
CA GLY A 108 5.68 -4.33 -2.49
C GLY A 108 6.33 -4.93 -1.25
N LEU A 109 7.25 -4.21 -0.61
CA LEU A 109 7.96 -4.70 0.58
C LEU A 109 6.99 -4.94 1.75
N LEU A 110 6.10 -3.99 2.04
CA LEU A 110 5.13 -4.13 3.13
C LEU A 110 4.08 -5.19 2.82
N GLY A 111 3.63 -5.31 1.57
CA GLY A 111 2.68 -6.33 1.13
C GLY A 111 3.22 -7.75 1.27
N ILE A 112 4.49 -7.97 0.90
CA ILE A 112 5.19 -9.24 1.11
C ILE A 112 5.31 -9.54 2.60
N ALA A 113 5.76 -8.56 3.40
CA ALA A 113 5.90 -8.75 4.85
C ALA A 113 4.56 -9.10 5.52
N ALA A 114 3.48 -8.41 5.14
CA ALA A 114 2.16 -8.61 5.71
C ALA A 114 1.52 -9.94 5.30
N THR A 115 1.64 -10.35 4.03
CA THR A 115 1.15 -11.65 3.56
C THR A 115 1.93 -12.82 4.19
N ALA A 116 3.26 -12.68 4.32
CA ALA A 116 4.10 -13.68 4.98
C ALA A 116 3.78 -13.81 6.49
N ALA A 117 3.53 -12.69 7.18
CA ALA A 117 3.11 -12.68 8.58
C ALA A 117 1.73 -13.33 8.77
N GLY A 118 0.78 -13.07 7.86
CA GLY A 118 -0.53 -13.72 7.85
C GLY A 118 -0.47 -15.24 7.60
N HIS A 119 0.41 -15.68 6.69
CA HIS A 119 0.56 -17.11 6.35
C HIS A 119 1.28 -17.93 7.44
N SER A 120 2.37 -17.40 8.00
CA SER A 120 3.16 -18.09 9.04
C SER A 120 2.36 -18.34 10.33
N ALA A 121 1.39 -17.48 10.64
CA ALA A 121 0.46 -17.68 11.73
C ALA A 121 -0.67 -18.70 11.45
N GLN A 122 -0.79 -19.23 10.22
CA GLN A 122 -1.81 -20.24 9.85
C GLN A 122 -1.34 -21.68 10.06
N ARG A 123 -0.03 -21.90 10.15
CA ARG A 123 0.58 -23.23 10.30
C ARG A 123 0.89 -23.64 11.75
N ARG A 124 0.69 -22.75 12.71
CA ARG A 124 0.84 -23.01 14.15
C ARG A 124 -0.52 -23.11 14.80
#